data_AF-A0A8B9DS38-F1
#
_entry.id   AF-A0A8B9DS38-F1
#
_cell.length_a   1.000
_cell.length_b   1.000
_cell.length_c   1.000
_cell.angle_alpha   90.00
_cell.angle_beta   90.00
_cell.angle_gamma   90.00
#
_symmetry.space_group_name_H-M   'P 1'
#
loop_
_entity.id
_entity.type
_entity.pdbx_description
1 polymer ?
#
loop_
_entity_poly.entity_id
_entity_poly.type
_entity_poly.pdbx_seq_one_letter_code
_entity_poly.pdbx_strand_id
1 'polypeptide(L)'
;LRGSAVGKEGKGRAGRSEQRRGCAAERGQNASPAGGPAFRPPAHSRHDWIGPPDRLSNLRPVIFHVPQDESALERRLREARQDTQAWNQQFWAQQNASFQQEKEEFIYSRLKAKGLAVRDETGQKATLNAEEMADFYKDFLSKNFRKHMRYNRDWYKRNFTITFLMGQVALVRALRWLRWKKKNVGD
;
A
#
# COMPACT_ATOMS: atom_id res chain seq x y z
N LEU A 1 58.16 -30.50 31.59
CA LEU A 1 57.21 -31.63 31.59
C LEU A 1 55.80 -31.06 31.56
N ARG A 2 55.03 -31.41 30.50
CA ARG A 2 53.56 -31.54 30.36
C ARG A 2 52.68 -30.62 31.26
N GLY A 3 51.74 -29.81 30.78
CA GLY A 3 50.96 -29.81 29.55
C GLY A 3 49.47 -29.83 29.88
N SER A 4 48.68 -28.98 29.21
CA SER A 4 47.22 -29.12 28.92
C SER A 4 46.24 -29.01 30.10
N ALA A 5 45.01 -28.49 29.99
CA ALA A 5 44.22 -27.93 28.90
C ALA A 5 42.87 -27.40 29.46
N VAL A 6 42.31 -26.36 28.82
CA VAL A 6 40.87 -26.15 28.50
C VAL A 6 39.90 -25.87 29.68
N GLY A 7 38.92 -24.95 29.60
CA GLY A 7 38.24 -24.40 28.43
C GLY A 7 37.58 -23.03 28.63
N LYS A 8 37.28 -22.44 27.47
CA LYS A 8 36.59 -21.17 27.23
C LYS A 8 35.07 -21.39 27.25
N GLU A 9 34.31 -20.39 27.67
CA GLU A 9 33.06 -20.02 27.00
C GLU A 9 32.94 -18.50 26.89
N GLY A 10 32.96 -18.01 25.65
CA GLY A 10 32.68 -16.63 25.28
C GLY A 10 31.23 -16.49 24.87
N LYS A 11 30.57 -15.42 25.33
CA LYS A 11 29.20 -15.09 24.93
C LYS A 11 29.26 -14.29 23.62
N GLY A 12 29.00 -14.99 22.52
CA GLY A 12 28.96 -14.48 21.16
C GLY A 12 27.75 -13.59 20.88
N ARG A 13 28.03 -12.49 20.18
CA ARG A 13 27.12 -11.50 19.61
C ARG A 13 26.41 -12.11 18.39
N ALA A 14 25.10 -12.33 18.48
CA ALA A 14 24.30 -12.77 17.34
C ALA A 14 23.96 -11.56 16.44
N GLY A 15 24.69 -11.42 15.33
CA GLY A 15 24.33 -10.55 14.23
C GLY A 15 23.19 -11.18 13.42
N ARG A 16 22.12 -10.43 13.20
CA ARG A 16 21.01 -10.83 12.33
C ARG A 16 21.29 -10.30 10.92
N SER A 17 21.42 -11.22 9.97
CA SER A 17 21.64 -10.99 8.55
C SER A 17 20.42 -10.34 7.90
N GLU A 18 20.60 -9.14 7.35
CA GLU A 18 19.62 -8.51 6.47
C GLU A 18 19.79 -9.02 5.04
N GLN A 19 18.73 -9.65 4.55
CA GLN A 19 18.65 -10.22 3.22
C GLN A 19 18.47 -9.11 2.18
N ARG A 20 19.58 -8.73 1.55
CA ARG A 20 19.62 -7.83 0.40
C ARG A 20 18.79 -8.41 -0.76
N ARG A 21 17.73 -7.72 -1.19
CA ARG A 21 17.16 -7.87 -2.55
C ARG A 21 17.48 -6.62 -3.36
N GLY A 22 18.26 -6.83 -4.43
CA GLY A 22 18.74 -5.79 -5.32
C GLY A 22 17.62 -5.14 -6.13
N CYS A 23 17.71 -3.82 -6.27
CA CYS A 23 17.03 -3.04 -7.29
C CYS A 23 17.73 -3.26 -8.64
N ALA A 24 17.03 -3.81 -9.61
CA ALA A 24 17.38 -3.62 -11.02
C ALA A 24 16.47 -2.51 -11.57
N ALA A 25 17.07 -1.37 -11.90
CA ALA A 25 16.42 -0.27 -12.59
C ALA A 25 16.83 -0.33 -14.06
N GLU A 26 15.86 -0.52 -14.95
CA GLU A 26 15.99 -0.16 -16.35
C GLU A 26 15.05 0.99 -16.70
N ARG A 27 15.55 1.82 -17.61
CA ARG A 27 15.24 3.22 -17.84
C ARG A 27 14.21 3.35 -18.97
N GLY A 28 13.20 4.19 -18.74
CA GLY A 28 12.39 4.96 -19.71
C GLY A 28 11.99 4.34 -21.05
N GLN A 29 10.68 4.15 -21.23
CA GLN A 29 9.97 4.36 -22.50
C GLN A 29 8.47 4.51 -22.21
N ASN A 30 7.85 5.53 -22.79
CA ASN A 30 6.39 5.68 -22.85
C ASN A 30 5.81 4.47 -23.58
N ALA A 31 5.21 3.54 -22.84
CA ALA A 31 4.41 2.46 -23.38
C ALA A 31 3.29 2.14 -22.39
N SER A 32 2.04 2.25 -22.85
CA SER A 32 0.90 1.63 -22.19
C SER A 32 1.24 0.16 -21.89
N PRO A 33 1.02 -0.36 -20.67
CA PRO A 33 1.46 -1.72 -20.37
C PRO A 33 0.43 -2.72 -20.89
N ALA A 34 0.61 -3.16 -22.14
CA ALA A 34 0.13 -4.47 -22.58
C ALA A 34 1.23 -5.51 -22.26
N GLY A 35 0.89 -6.61 -21.56
CA GLY A 35 1.84 -7.70 -21.33
C GLY A 35 1.57 -8.69 -20.19
N GLY A 36 0.45 -8.58 -19.48
CA GLY A 36 -0.09 -9.63 -18.63
C GLY A 36 -1.60 -9.66 -18.77
N PRO A 37 -2.31 -10.75 -18.43
CA PRO A 37 -3.76 -10.73 -18.42
C PRO A 37 -4.17 -9.57 -17.50
N ALA A 38 -4.89 -8.59 -18.05
CA ALA A 38 -5.47 -7.52 -17.26
C ALA A 38 -6.19 -8.16 -16.08
N PHE A 39 -5.86 -7.76 -14.85
CA PHE A 39 -6.50 -8.29 -13.66
C PHE A 39 -8.01 -8.12 -13.81
N ARG A 40 -8.71 -9.22 -14.10
CA ARG A 40 -10.13 -9.25 -14.43
C ARG A 40 -10.74 -10.49 -13.78
N PRO A 41 -11.85 -10.32 -13.05
CA PRO A 41 -12.58 -11.46 -12.52
C PRO A 41 -13.18 -12.29 -13.67
N PRO A 42 -13.37 -13.61 -13.48
CA PRO A 42 -14.20 -14.41 -14.36
C PRO A 42 -15.60 -13.82 -14.49
N ALA A 43 -16.22 -13.97 -15.67
CA ALA A 43 -17.54 -13.37 -15.97
C ALA A 43 -18.66 -13.80 -15.00
N HIS A 44 -18.53 -14.96 -14.36
CA HIS A 44 -19.51 -15.53 -13.42
C HIS A 44 -19.12 -15.35 -11.94
N SER A 45 -18.10 -14.53 -11.63
CA SER A 45 -17.72 -14.26 -10.25
C SER A 45 -18.83 -13.57 -9.47
N ARG A 46 -19.07 -14.03 -8.24
CA ARG A 46 -20.03 -13.44 -7.28
C ARG A 46 -19.38 -12.75 -6.08
N HIS A 47 -18.06 -12.56 -6.11
CA HIS A 47 -17.27 -12.00 -5.01
C HIS A 47 -16.42 -10.83 -5.48
N ASP A 48 -16.00 -9.99 -4.55
CA ASP A 48 -15.02 -8.93 -4.80
C ASP A 48 -13.63 -9.55 -5.08
N TRP A 49 -12.88 -8.94 -5.99
CA TRP A 49 -11.55 -9.43 -6.40
C TRP A 49 -10.46 -8.44 -5.99
N ILE A 50 -9.46 -8.93 -5.26
CA ILE A 50 -8.30 -8.14 -4.81
C ILE A 50 -7.10 -8.44 -5.72
N GLY A 51 -6.57 -7.40 -6.34
CA GLY A 51 -5.49 -7.51 -7.31
C GLY A 51 -4.08 -7.59 -6.71
N PRO A 52 -3.06 -7.74 -7.57
CA PRO A 52 -1.67 -7.55 -7.17
C PRO A 52 -1.43 -6.11 -6.71
N PRO A 53 -0.37 -5.85 -5.92
CA PRO A 53 0.00 -4.48 -5.54
C PRO A 53 0.16 -3.57 -6.76
N ASP A 54 -0.44 -2.38 -6.72
CA ASP A 54 -0.25 -1.36 -7.75
C ASP A 54 1.20 -0.84 -7.74
N ARG A 55 1.76 -0.56 -8.92
CA ARG A 55 3.17 -0.17 -9.06
C ARG A 55 3.47 1.23 -8.53
N LEU A 56 2.49 2.12 -8.50
CA LEU A 56 2.66 3.51 -8.12
C LEU A 56 2.27 3.73 -6.66
N SER A 57 1.09 3.25 -6.27
CA SER A 57 0.56 3.46 -4.92
C SER A 57 0.98 2.38 -3.91
N ASN A 58 1.45 1.22 -4.38
CA ASN A 58 1.64 -0.01 -3.59
C ASN A 58 0.34 -0.62 -3.00
N LEU A 59 -0.83 -0.02 -3.24
CA LEU A 59 -2.11 -0.52 -2.76
C LEU A 59 -2.69 -1.55 -3.73
N ARG A 60 -3.39 -2.55 -3.19
CA ARG A 60 -4.09 -3.54 -4.02
C ARG A 60 -5.38 -2.95 -4.60
N PRO A 61 -5.60 -2.99 -5.92
CA PRO A 61 -6.87 -2.59 -6.51
C PRO A 61 -7.94 -3.63 -6.14
N VAL A 62 -9.20 -3.17 -6.06
CA VAL A 62 -10.35 -4.03 -5.79
C VAL A 62 -11.36 -3.88 -6.91
N ILE A 63 -11.77 -4.99 -7.50
CA ILE A 63 -12.88 -5.04 -8.44
C ILE A 63 -14.10 -5.52 -7.66
N PHE A 64 -15.01 -4.60 -7.38
CA PHE A 64 -16.23 -4.90 -6.64
C PHE A 64 -17.23 -5.67 -7.50
N HIS A 65 -17.80 -6.73 -6.94
CA HIS A 65 -18.88 -7.48 -7.58
C HIS A 65 -20.14 -6.62 -7.68
N VAL A 66 -20.82 -6.73 -8.82
CA VAL A 66 -22.11 -6.09 -9.09
C VAL A 66 -23.17 -7.20 -9.18
N PRO A 67 -24.04 -7.34 -8.16
CA PRO A 67 -25.16 -8.27 -8.21
C PRO A 67 -26.12 -7.93 -9.35
N GLN A 68 -26.79 -8.94 -9.92
CA GLN A 68 -27.78 -8.73 -10.99
C GLN A 68 -29.00 -7.92 -10.53
N ASP A 69 -29.43 -8.13 -9.28
CA ASP A 69 -30.59 -7.50 -8.63
C ASP A 69 -30.17 -6.39 -7.64
N GLU A 70 -29.06 -5.70 -7.93
CA GLU A 70 -28.52 -4.64 -7.07
C GLU A 70 -29.55 -3.52 -6.83
N SER A 71 -29.95 -3.35 -5.56
CA SER A 71 -30.81 -2.24 -5.17
C SER A 71 -30.06 -0.89 -5.24
N ALA A 72 -30.79 0.21 -5.34
CA ALA A 72 -30.19 1.56 -5.36
C ALA A 72 -29.30 1.83 -4.13
N LEU A 73 -29.64 1.30 -2.96
CA LEU A 73 -28.84 1.44 -1.75
C LEU A 73 -27.54 0.61 -1.79
N GLU A 74 -27.61 -0.61 -2.33
CA GLU A 74 -26.42 -1.46 -2.54
C GLU A 74 -25.48 -0.86 -3.58
N ARG A 75 -26.04 -0.32 -4.68
CA ARG A 75 -25.30 0.46 -5.68
C ARG A 75 -24.57 1.63 -5.05
N ARG A 76 -25.28 2.46 -4.28
CA ARG A 76 -24.71 3.61 -3.58
C ARG A 76 -23.55 3.21 -2.66
N LEU A 77 -23.71 2.09 -1.93
CA LEU A 77 -22.64 1.53 -1.11
C LEU A 77 -21.44 1.10 -1.95
N ARG A 78 -21.65 0.37 -3.06
CA ARG A 78 -20.58 -0.07 -3.96
C ARG A 78 -19.83 1.11 -4.57
N GLU A 79 -20.55 2.10 -5.09
CA GLU A 79 -19.97 3.32 -5.67
C GLU A 79 -19.17 4.10 -4.63
N ALA A 80 -19.69 4.27 -3.41
CA ALA A 80 -18.95 4.91 -2.32
C ALA A 80 -17.63 4.19 -1.99
N ARG A 81 -17.61 2.85 -2.04
CA ARG A 81 -16.37 2.06 -1.88
C ARG A 81 -15.43 2.22 -3.07
N GLN A 82 -15.95 2.20 -4.31
CA GLN A 82 -15.16 2.41 -5.53
C GLN A 82 -14.49 3.79 -5.53
N ASP A 83 -15.26 4.84 -5.26
CA ASP A 83 -14.77 6.22 -5.20
C ASP A 83 -13.71 6.40 -4.10
N THR A 84 -13.94 5.80 -2.93
CA THR A 84 -12.98 5.84 -1.82
C THR A 84 -11.69 5.10 -2.17
N GLN A 85 -11.79 3.94 -2.84
CA GLN A 85 -10.63 3.18 -3.30
C GLN A 85 -9.85 3.98 -4.35
N ALA A 86 -10.52 4.57 -5.35
CA ALA A 86 -9.88 5.38 -6.39
C ALA A 86 -9.18 6.61 -5.79
N TRP A 87 -9.83 7.30 -4.86
CA TRP A 87 -9.25 8.43 -4.14
C TRP A 87 -8.01 8.02 -3.33
N ASN A 88 -8.07 6.89 -2.62
CA ASN A 88 -6.95 6.35 -1.85
C ASN A 88 -5.77 5.98 -2.74
N GLN A 89 -6.05 5.30 -3.85
CA GLN A 89 -5.06 4.94 -4.88
C GLN A 89 -4.34 6.18 -5.42
N GLN A 90 -5.10 7.21 -5.81
CA GLN A 90 -4.54 8.45 -6.33
C GLN A 90 -3.67 9.18 -5.30
N PHE A 91 -4.12 9.27 -4.04
CA PHE A 91 -3.36 9.91 -2.98
C PHE A 91 -2.00 9.23 -2.77
N TRP A 92 -1.98 7.90 -2.65
CA TRP A 92 -0.75 7.15 -2.41
C TRP A 92 0.16 7.08 -3.63
N ALA A 93 -0.38 7.03 -4.85
CA ALA A 93 0.44 7.15 -6.05
C ALA A 93 1.18 8.49 -6.09
N GLN A 94 0.49 9.59 -5.78
CA GLN A 94 1.12 10.91 -5.70
C GLN A 94 2.13 11.01 -4.55
N GLN A 95 1.79 10.50 -3.37
CA GLN A 95 2.73 10.55 -2.24
C GLN A 95 3.97 9.72 -2.46
N ASN A 96 3.84 8.53 -3.02
CA ASN A 96 4.99 7.69 -3.32
C ASN A 96 5.89 8.34 -4.39
N ALA A 97 5.30 8.97 -5.40
CA ALA A 97 6.06 9.72 -6.40
C ALA A 97 6.85 10.88 -5.76
N SER A 98 6.19 11.74 -4.96
CA SER A 98 6.87 12.83 -4.25
C SER A 98 7.95 12.32 -3.30
N PHE A 99 7.66 11.26 -2.55
CA PHE A 99 8.63 10.65 -1.63
C PHE A 99 9.88 10.18 -2.36
N GLN A 100 9.74 9.45 -3.48
CA GLN A 100 10.91 8.97 -4.22
C GLN A 100 11.72 10.14 -4.79
N GLN A 101 11.05 11.16 -5.34
CA GLN A 101 11.72 12.34 -5.85
C GLN A 101 12.52 13.06 -4.75
N GLU A 102 11.88 13.43 -3.64
CA GLU A 102 12.52 14.15 -2.53
C GLU A 102 13.66 13.32 -1.92
N LYS A 103 13.50 11.99 -1.85
CA LYS A 103 14.55 11.08 -1.38
C LYS A 103 15.76 11.09 -2.29
N GLU A 104 15.56 11.04 -3.61
CA GLU A 104 16.65 11.08 -4.58
C GLU A 104 17.40 12.41 -4.56
N GLU A 105 16.68 13.53 -4.45
CA GLU A 105 17.25 14.87 -4.30
C GLU A 105 18.07 15.00 -3.00
N PHE A 106 17.56 14.45 -1.89
CA PHE A 106 18.29 14.44 -0.62
C PHE A 106 19.58 13.62 -0.70
N ILE A 107 19.51 12.41 -1.28
CA ILE A 107 20.69 11.56 -1.48
C ILE A 107 21.72 12.27 -2.35
N TYR A 108 21.29 12.84 -3.47
CA TYR A 108 22.16 13.57 -4.39
C TYR A 108 22.87 14.75 -3.71
N SER A 109 22.13 15.58 -2.97
CA SER A 109 22.68 16.75 -2.30
C SER A 109 23.71 16.38 -1.22
N ARG A 110 23.42 15.36 -0.39
CA ARG A 110 24.36 14.86 0.63
C ARG A 110 25.62 14.25 0.04
N LEU A 111 25.51 13.47 -1.04
CA LEU A 111 26.68 12.90 -1.72
C LEU A 111 27.55 13.99 -2.35
N LYS A 112 26.92 14.96 -3.03
CA LYS A 112 27.63 16.10 -3.62
C LYS A 112 28.36 16.94 -2.57
N ALA A 113 27.74 17.18 -1.42
CA ALA A 113 28.36 17.91 -0.31
C ALA A 113 29.58 17.19 0.27
N LYS A 114 29.61 15.85 0.20
CA LYS A 114 30.77 15.02 0.59
C LYS A 114 31.82 14.87 -0.50
N GLY A 115 31.61 15.44 -1.69
CA GLY A 115 32.48 15.24 -2.85
C GLY A 115 32.45 13.81 -3.42
N LEU A 116 31.41 13.02 -3.08
CA LEU A 116 31.26 11.64 -3.56
C LEU A 116 30.47 11.60 -4.86
N ALA A 117 30.84 10.67 -5.74
CA ALA A 117 30.08 10.38 -6.95
C ALA A 117 28.73 9.74 -6.61
N VAL A 118 27.70 10.07 -7.39
CA VAL A 118 26.32 9.53 -7.24
C VAL A 118 26.28 8.02 -7.50
N ARG A 119 27.22 7.54 -8.31
CA ARG A 119 27.46 6.12 -8.55
C ARG A 119 28.87 5.78 -8.15
N ASP A 120 29.03 4.63 -7.53
CA ASP A 120 30.35 4.06 -7.29
C ASP A 120 31.00 3.59 -8.59
N GLU A 121 32.27 3.16 -8.49
CA GLU A 121 33.06 2.63 -9.61
C GLU A 121 32.41 1.40 -10.28
N THR A 122 31.52 0.70 -9.57
CA THR A 122 30.75 -0.45 -10.07
C THR A 122 29.40 -0.06 -10.68
N GLY A 123 29.07 1.23 -10.69
CA GLY A 123 27.82 1.77 -11.21
C GLY A 123 26.62 1.67 -10.26
N GLN A 124 26.80 1.19 -9.03
CA GLN A 124 25.73 1.15 -8.02
C GLN A 124 25.47 2.56 -7.47
N LYS A 125 24.21 2.88 -7.21
CA LYS A 125 23.84 4.16 -6.57
C LYS A 125 24.46 4.19 -5.18
N ALA A 126 25.27 5.20 -4.90
CA ALA A 126 25.82 5.42 -3.57
C ALA A 126 24.67 5.65 -2.57
N THR A 127 24.67 4.90 -1.48
CA THR A 127 23.64 4.97 -0.43
C THR A 127 24.17 5.72 0.78
N LEU A 128 23.37 6.64 1.31
CA LEU A 128 23.66 7.27 2.60
C LEU A 128 23.55 6.25 3.74
N ASN A 129 24.24 6.53 4.85
CA ASN A 129 24.08 5.71 6.05
C ASN A 129 22.69 5.90 6.68
N ALA A 130 22.32 5.03 7.63
CA ALA A 130 21.00 5.07 8.25
C ALA A 130 20.73 6.36 9.05
N GLU A 131 21.75 6.94 9.67
CA GLU A 131 21.65 8.18 10.47
C GLU A 131 21.33 9.39 9.57
N GLU A 132 22.02 9.51 8.43
CA GLU A 132 21.78 10.56 7.45
C GLU A 132 20.42 10.42 6.76
N MET A 133 19.99 9.18 6.51
CA MET A 133 18.64 8.93 6.02
C MET A 133 17.57 9.26 7.07
N ALA A 134 17.88 9.17 8.37
CA ALA A 134 16.94 9.53 9.43
C ALA A 134 16.57 11.03 9.40
N ASP A 135 17.53 11.90 9.11
CA ASP A 135 17.28 13.33 8.89
C ASP A 135 16.25 13.56 7.79
N PHE A 136 16.41 12.88 6.64
CA PHE A 136 15.45 12.94 5.55
C PHE A 136 14.05 12.51 6.00
N TYR A 137 13.93 11.37 6.68
CA TYR A 137 12.63 10.88 7.13
C TYR A 137 11.96 11.88 8.09
N LYS A 138 12.71 12.42 9.04
CA LYS A 138 12.20 13.43 9.99
C LYS A 138 11.68 14.66 9.26
N ASP A 139 12.45 15.19 8.31
CA ASP A 139 12.08 16.38 7.55
C ASP A 139 10.89 16.13 6.64
N PHE A 140 10.89 15.01 5.91
CA PHE A 140 9.80 14.63 5.02
C PHE A 140 8.48 14.49 5.78
N LEU A 141 8.50 13.80 6.93
CA LEU A 141 7.33 13.63 7.78
C LEU A 141 6.83 14.97 8.34
N SER A 142 7.74 15.82 8.81
CA SER A 142 7.41 17.13 9.36
C SER A 142 6.76 18.03 8.31
N LYS A 143 7.34 18.09 7.11
CA LYS A 143 6.81 18.86 5.97
C LYS A 143 5.44 18.36 5.51
N ASN A 144 5.24 17.04 5.49
CA ASN A 144 4.00 16.44 5.00
C ASN A 144 2.94 16.22 6.09
N PHE A 145 3.21 16.56 7.35
CA PHE A 145 2.32 16.28 8.48
C PHE A 145 0.89 16.78 8.27
N ARG A 146 0.72 18.06 7.90
CA ARG A 146 -0.62 18.64 7.65
C ARG A 146 -1.34 18.01 6.46
N LYS A 147 -0.59 17.51 5.46
CA LYS A 147 -1.15 16.80 4.30
C LYS A 147 -1.71 15.45 4.75
N HIS A 148 -0.93 14.69 5.53
CA HIS A 148 -1.38 13.41 6.09
C HIS A 148 -2.53 13.54 7.07
N MET A 149 -2.57 14.59 7.90
CA MET A 149 -3.71 14.84 8.78
C MET A 149 -5.01 15.09 8.01
N ARG A 150 -4.96 15.89 6.94
CA ARG A 150 -6.12 16.11 6.06
C ARG A 150 -6.56 14.81 5.37
N TYR A 151 -5.61 14.05 4.85
CA TYR A 151 -5.88 12.73 4.28
C TYR A 151 -6.56 11.80 5.31
N ASN A 152 -6.01 11.66 6.51
CA ASN A 152 -6.58 10.78 7.54
C ASN A 152 -8.01 11.21 7.92
N ARG A 153 -8.26 12.51 8.07
CA ARG A 153 -9.59 13.03 8.33
C ARG A 153 -10.58 12.64 7.24
N ASP A 154 -10.21 12.84 5.97
CA ASP A 154 -11.09 12.54 4.84
C ASP A 154 -11.25 11.02 4.65
N TRP A 155 -10.21 10.24 4.93
CA TRP A 155 -10.24 8.78 4.97
C TRP A 155 -11.25 8.29 6.00
N TYR A 156 -11.23 8.80 7.23
CA TYR A 156 -12.21 8.45 8.26
C TYR A 156 -13.62 8.87 7.87
N LYS A 157 -13.81 10.07 7.31
CA LYS A 157 -15.13 10.54 6.86
C LYS A 157 -15.74 9.63 5.79
N ARG A 158 -14.93 9.22 4.80
CA ARG A 158 -15.34 8.29 3.74
C ARG A 158 -15.68 6.91 4.30
N ASN A 159 -14.80 6.36 5.14
CA ASN A 159 -15.04 5.05 5.77
C ASN A 159 -16.27 5.05 6.69
N PHE A 160 -16.49 6.13 7.44
CA PHE A 160 -17.70 6.29 8.25
C PHE A 160 -18.97 6.25 7.38
N THR A 161 -18.96 6.97 6.25
CA THR A 161 -20.07 6.96 5.28
C THR A 161 -20.31 5.55 4.73
N ILE A 162 -19.25 4.82 4.38
CA ILE A 162 -19.34 3.44 3.91
C ILE A 162 -19.92 2.54 5.00
N THR A 163 -19.42 2.60 6.23
CA THR A 163 -19.92 1.80 7.37
C THR A 163 -21.39 2.07 7.65
N PHE A 164 -21.80 3.33 7.60
CA PHE A 164 -23.20 3.69 7.74
C PHE A 164 -24.06 3.05 6.64
N LEU A 165 -23.66 3.16 5.36
CA LEU A 165 -24.36 2.54 4.24
C LEU A 165 -24.38 1.00 4.36
N MET A 166 -23.30 0.37 4.82
CA MET A 166 -23.26 -1.07 5.10
C MET A 166 -24.32 -1.46 6.13
N GLY A 167 -24.46 -0.69 7.21
CA GLY A 167 -25.50 -0.90 8.23
C GLY A 167 -26.91 -0.79 7.65
N GLN A 168 -27.17 0.22 6.80
CA GLN A 168 -28.47 0.37 6.15
C GLN A 168 -28.79 -0.81 5.21
N VAL A 169 -27.83 -1.25 4.39
CA VAL A 169 -28.02 -2.43 3.52
C VAL A 169 -28.30 -3.68 4.35
N ALA A 170 -27.54 -3.91 5.42
CA ALA A 170 -27.72 -5.05 6.31
C ALA A 170 -29.13 -5.06 6.95
N LEU A 171 -29.60 -3.90 7.42
CA LEU A 171 -30.94 -3.74 7.99
C LEU A 171 -32.02 -4.06 6.95
N VAL A 172 -31.93 -3.50 5.74
CA VAL A 172 -32.90 -3.76 4.66
C VAL A 172 -32.93 -5.24 4.28
N ARG A 173 -31.78 -5.91 4.24
CA ARG A 173 -31.71 -7.36 3.98
C ARG A 173 -32.35 -8.18 5.11
N ALA A 174 -32.09 -7.82 6.36
CA ALA A 174 -32.69 -8.48 7.52
C ALA A 174 -34.23 -8.34 7.51
N LEU A 175 -34.74 -7.14 7.24
CA LEU A 175 -36.18 -6.89 7.13
C LEU A 175 -36.82 -7.68 5.97
N ARG A 176 -36.17 -7.74 4.80
CA ARG A 176 -36.64 -8.57 3.68
C ARG A 176 -36.70 -10.05 4.04
N TRP A 177 -35.66 -10.56 4.70
CA TRP A 177 -35.60 -11.95 5.16
C TRP A 177 -36.69 -12.28 6.19
N LEU A 178 -36.92 -11.40 7.18
CA LEU A 178 -37.99 -11.58 8.17
C LEU A 178 -39.39 -11.61 7.52
N ARG A 179 -39.65 -10.75 6.54
CA ARG A 179 -40.93 -10.73 5.81
C ARG A 179 -41.14 -12.01 5.01
N TRP A 180 -40.09 -12.50 4.34
CA TRP A 180 -40.14 -13.77 3.60
C TRP A 180 -40.41 -14.96 4.53
N LYS A 181 -39.72 -15.02 5.69
CA LYS A 181 -39.94 -16.06 6.70
C LYS A 181 -41.37 -16.05 7.24
N LYS A 182 -41.94 -14.87 7.52
CA LYS A 182 -43.33 -14.76 7.99
C LYS A 182 -44.34 -15.27 6.95
N LYS A 183 -44.08 -15.07 5.65
CA LYS A 183 -44.96 -15.52 4.57
C LYS A 183 -44.94 -17.05 4.42
N ASN A 184 -43.79 -17.70 4.54
CA ASN A 184 -43.66 -19.15 4.36
C ASN A 184 -44.04 -19.99 5.61
N VAL A 185 -44.36 -19.35 6.74
CA VAL A 185 -44.80 -20.02 7.98
C VAL A 185 -46.32 -19.90 8.17
N GLY A 186 -46.99 -19.07 7.36
CA GLY A 186 -48.45 -18.88 7.38
C GLY A 186 -49.22 -19.62 6.27
N ASP A 187 -48.51 -20.39 5.45
CA ASP A 187 -49.04 -21.39 4.49
C ASP A 187 -48.73 -22.80 5.05
#